data_AF-A0AAU3G465-F1
#
_entry.id   AF-A0AAU3G465-F1
#
_cell.length_a   1.000
_cell.length_b   1.000
_cell.length_c   1.000
_cell.angle_alpha   90.00
_cell.angle_beta   90.00
_cell.angle_gamma   90.00
#
_symmetry.space_group_name_H-M   'P 1'
#
loop_
_entity.id
_entity.type
_entity.pdbx_description
1 polymer ?
#
loop_
_entity_poly.entity_id
_entity_poly.type
_entity_poly.pdbx_seq_one_letter_code
_entity_poly.pdbx_strand_id
1 'polypeptide(L)'
;MHDDATLSGGRVLAECTAGSFDGIRLDDTGRIWAATHEGVHCFAPDGTLIGKLKLPEKTSNLVFGGLKRNWLFMTASTSVYAIMLNVRGARSVYKGVSTAEGGHPG
;
A
#
# COMPACT_ATOMS: atom_id res chain seq x y z
N MET A 1 0.58 14.70 16.71
CA MET A 1 0.14 13.93 17.90
C MET A 1 0.40 14.82 19.08
N HIS A 2 -0.64 15.11 19.85
CA HIS A 2 -0.53 15.89 21.07
C HIS A 2 -0.18 14.96 22.25
N ASP A 3 0.23 15.55 23.38
CA ASP A 3 0.62 14.80 24.58
C ASP A 3 -0.53 14.00 25.20
N ASP A 4 -1.78 14.36 24.89
CA ASP A 4 -3.01 13.64 25.26
C ASP A 4 -3.35 12.48 24.30
N ALA A 5 -2.39 12.10 23.44
CA ALA A 5 -2.54 11.10 22.39
C ALA A 5 -3.59 11.42 21.31
N THR A 6 -4.10 12.65 21.25
CA THR A 6 -4.98 13.07 20.16
C THR A 6 -4.20 13.38 18.89
N LEU A 7 -4.89 13.21 17.75
CA LEU A 7 -4.42 13.60 16.43
C LEU A 7 -5.23 14.80 15.94
N SER A 8 -4.54 15.83 15.47
CA SER A 8 -5.12 17.04 14.90
C SER A 8 -4.33 17.43 13.63
N GLY A 9 -4.87 18.35 12.82
CA GLY A 9 -4.20 18.83 11.60
C GLY A 9 -4.28 17.90 10.39
N GLY A 10 -5.04 16.81 10.49
CA GLY A 10 -5.36 15.95 9.35
C GLY A 10 -6.27 16.66 8.35
N ARG A 11 -6.13 16.33 7.07
CA ARG A 11 -7.08 16.70 6.02
C ARG A 11 -7.57 15.45 5.31
N VAL A 12 -8.77 15.52 4.75
CA VAL A 12 -9.27 14.47 3.85
C VAL A 12 -8.44 14.52 2.57
N LEU A 13 -7.77 13.41 2.23
CA LEU A 13 -7.04 13.27 0.96
C LEU A 13 -7.92 12.71 -0.16
N ALA A 14 -8.78 11.73 0.16
CA ALA A 14 -9.68 11.11 -0.80
C ALA A 14 -10.91 10.55 -0.09
N GLU A 15 -12.05 10.60 -0.78
CA GLU A 15 -13.28 9.91 -0.38
C GLU A 15 -13.47 8.69 -1.29
N CYS A 16 -13.93 7.57 -0.71
CA CYS A 16 -14.18 6.38 -1.50
C CYS A 16 -15.55 6.47 -2.16
N THR A 17 -15.59 6.46 -3.50
CA THR A 17 -16.85 6.38 -4.27
C THR A 17 -17.21 4.94 -4.63
N ALA A 18 -16.49 3.95 -4.11
CA ALA A 18 -16.58 2.55 -4.49
C ALA A 18 -16.65 1.64 -3.25
N GLY A 19 -17.60 1.93 -2.36
CA GLY A 19 -17.71 1.28 -1.05
C GLY A 19 -16.81 1.95 -0.02
N SER A 20 -15.92 1.20 0.61
CA SER A 20 -14.92 1.71 1.55
C SER A 20 -13.50 1.46 1.03
N PHE A 21 -12.55 2.22 1.56
CA PHE A 21 -11.13 1.82 1.47
C PHE A 21 -10.84 0.76 2.53
N ASP A 22 -9.95 -0.18 2.20
CA ASP A 22 -9.41 -1.17 3.14
C ASP A 22 -7.88 -1.06 3.18
N GLY A 23 -7.13 -2.05 2.67
CA GLY A 23 -5.67 -2.00 2.60
C GLY A 23 -5.14 -0.84 1.74
N ILE A 24 -4.06 -0.22 2.21
CA ILE A 24 -3.37 0.89 1.52
C ILE A 24 -1.87 0.62 1.44
N ARG A 25 -1.26 0.93 0.29
CA ARG A 25 0.19 0.92 0.08
C ARG A 25 0.63 2.14 -0.70
N LEU A 26 1.92 2.48 -0.58
CA LEU A 26 2.56 3.52 -1.37
C LEU A 26 3.53 2.90 -2.38
N ASP A 27 3.63 3.52 -3.55
CA ASP A 27 4.77 3.30 -4.44
C ASP A 27 5.93 4.28 -4.14
N ASP A 28 7.05 4.09 -4.83
CA ASP A 28 8.28 4.86 -4.68
C ASP A 28 8.18 6.31 -5.19
N THR A 29 7.05 6.68 -5.80
CA THR A 29 6.74 8.06 -6.20
C THR A 29 5.74 8.74 -5.27
N GLY A 30 5.30 8.04 -4.22
CA GLY A 30 4.36 8.55 -3.23
C GLY A 30 2.89 8.44 -3.64
N ARG A 31 2.56 7.75 -4.73
CA ARG A 31 1.15 7.50 -5.07
C ARG A 31 0.54 6.53 -4.07
N ILE A 32 -0.75 6.72 -3.82
CA ILE A 32 -1.52 5.96 -2.84
C ILE A 32 -2.32 4.91 -3.60
N TRP A 33 -2.09 3.65 -3.28
CA TRP A 33 -2.81 2.51 -3.83
C TRP A 33 -3.73 1.95 -2.75
N ALA A 34 -5.05 2.03 -2.96
CA ALA A 34 -6.05 1.68 -1.96
C ALA A 34 -7.03 0.62 -2.49
N ALA A 35 -7.21 -0.45 -1.73
CA ALA A 35 -8.22 -1.48 -2.00
C ALA A 35 -9.63 -0.91 -1.81
N THR A 36 -10.57 -1.34 -2.64
CA THR A 36 -11.98 -0.94 -2.63
C THR A 36 -12.90 -2.11 -2.96
N HIS A 37 -14.22 -1.90 -2.89
CA HIS A 37 -15.19 -2.92 -3.29
C HIS A 37 -15.16 -3.25 -4.80
N GLU A 38 -14.56 -2.40 -5.64
CA GLU A 38 -14.47 -2.63 -7.10
C GLU A 38 -13.06 -2.99 -7.58
N GLY A 39 -12.09 -3.12 -6.67
CA GLY A 39 -10.69 -3.42 -7.02
C GLY A 39 -9.71 -2.52 -6.27
N VAL A 40 -8.84 -1.81 -7.00
CA VAL A 40 -7.83 -0.90 -6.42
C VAL A 40 -7.92 0.47 -7.08
N HIS A 41 -7.94 1.53 -6.29
CA HIS A 41 -7.80 2.91 -6.75
C HIS A 41 -6.36 3.39 -6.55
N CYS A 42 -5.84 4.15 -7.51
CA CYS A 42 -4.53 4.79 -7.43
C CYS A 42 -4.72 6.30 -7.43
N PHE A 43 -4.23 6.96 -6.38
CA PHE A 43 -4.25 8.40 -6.22
C PHE A 43 -2.84 8.97 -6.34
N ALA A 44 -2.72 10.17 -6.92
CA ALA A 44 -1.52 10.98 -6.81
C ALA A 44 -1.30 11.42 -5.34
N PRO A 45 -0.08 11.86 -4.97
CA PRO A 45 0.23 12.25 -3.58
C PRO A 45 -0.65 13.37 -3.01
N ASP A 46 -1.28 14.17 -3.87
CA ASP A 46 -2.20 15.25 -3.50
C ASP A 46 -3.64 14.78 -3.24
N GLY A 47 -3.95 13.51 -3.50
CA GLY A 47 -5.30 12.94 -3.38
C GLY A 47 -6.08 12.84 -4.69
N THR A 48 -5.53 13.32 -5.82
CA THR A 48 -6.18 13.21 -7.13
C THR A 48 -6.26 11.75 -7.58
N LEU A 49 -7.45 11.24 -7.91
CA LEU A 49 -7.61 9.90 -8.48
C LEU A 49 -7.02 9.84 -9.90
N ILE A 50 -5.99 9.02 -10.10
CA ILE A 50 -5.28 8.90 -11.38
C ILE A 50 -5.46 7.54 -12.06
N GLY A 51 -6.10 6.57 -11.40
CA GLY A 51 -6.39 5.27 -12.02
C GLY A 51 -7.23 4.34 -11.16
N LYS A 52 -7.86 3.37 -11.83
CA LYS A 52 -8.62 2.28 -11.20
C LYS A 52 -8.25 0.95 -11.84
N LEU A 53 -7.85 -0.02 -11.03
CA LEU A 53 -7.75 -1.43 -11.41
C LEU A 53 -9.04 -2.11 -11.00
N LYS A 54 -9.88 -2.48 -11.96
CA LYS A 54 -11.15 -3.16 -11.69
C LYS A 54 -10.91 -4.66 -11.53
N LEU A 55 -11.46 -5.22 -10.47
CA LEU A 55 -11.49 -6.66 -10.22
C LEU A 55 -12.95 -7.13 -10.13
N PRO A 56 -13.24 -8.41 -10.42
CA PRO A 56 -14.61 -8.93 -10.36
C PRO A 56 -15.14 -9.10 -8.92
N GLU A 57 -14.30 -8.84 -7.90
CA GLU A 57 -14.58 -9.09 -6.50
C GLU A 57 -14.04 -7.95 -5.62
N LYS A 58 -14.58 -7.83 -4.40
CA LYS A 58 -14.13 -6.84 -3.43
C LYS A 58 -12.70 -7.13 -3.01
N THR A 59 -11.84 -6.12 -3.10
CA THR A 59 -10.44 -6.23 -2.70
C THR A 59 -10.28 -5.76 -1.27
N SER A 60 -9.59 -6.54 -0.45
CA SER A 60 -9.32 -6.21 0.96
C SER A 60 -7.91 -5.68 1.17
N ASN A 61 -6.93 -6.18 0.43
CA ASN A 61 -5.54 -5.79 0.66
C ASN A 61 -4.70 -5.89 -0.61
N LEU A 62 -3.54 -5.25 -0.56
CA LEU A 62 -2.57 -5.22 -1.63
C LEU A 62 -1.15 -5.06 -1.11
N VAL A 63 -0.18 -5.57 -1.86
CA VAL A 63 1.24 -5.40 -1.55
C VAL A 63 2.09 -5.44 -2.81
N PHE A 64 3.11 -4.58 -2.83
CA PHE A 64 4.16 -4.63 -3.84
C PHE A 64 5.17 -5.72 -3.51
N GLY A 65 5.45 -6.60 -4.47
CA GLY A 65 6.38 -7.70 -4.35
C GLY A 65 7.15 -8.00 -5.63
N GLY A 66 7.76 -9.19 -5.68
CA GLY A 66 8.74 -9.55 -6.70
C GLY A 66 10.10 -8.88 -6.50
N LEU A 67 11.13 -9.38 -7.19
CA LEU A 67 12.52 -8.93 -7.00
C LEU A 67 12.71 -7.42 -7.21
N LYS A 68 11.94 -6.82 -8.13
CA LYS A 68 11.98 -5.40 -8.43
C LYS A 68 10.91 -4.58 -7.69
N ARG A 69 10.13 -5.21 -6.78
CA ARG A 69 8.96 -4.63 -6.10
C ARG A 69 7.90 -4.04 -7.04
N ASN A 70 7.82 -4.53 -8.27
CA ASN A 70 6.94 -3.99 -9.30
C ASN A 70 5.77 -4.91 -9.64
N TRP A 71 5.55 -5.97 -8.87
CA TRP A 71 4.31 -6.74 -8.91
C TRP A 71 3.39 -6.23 -7.82
N LEU A 72 2.16 -5.86 -8.18
CA LEU A 72 1.11 -5.58 -7.21
C LEU A 72 0.27 -6.83 -7.03
N PHE A 73 0.39 -7.46 -5.87
CA PHE A 73 -0.48 -8.57 -5.45
C PHE A 73 -1.69 -7.98 -4.74
N MET A 74 -2.88 -8.54 -4.98
CA MET A 74 -4.16 -8.07 -4.46
C MET A 74 -4.97 -9.25 -3.96
N THR A 75 -5.42 -9.21 -2.71
CA THR A 75 -6.36 -10.19 -2.17
C THR A 75 -7.78 -9.69 -2.39
N ALA A 76 -8.57 -10.46 -3.13
CA ALA A 76 -9.99 -10.20 -3.31
C ALA A 76 -10.78 -11.42 -2.82
N SER A 77 -12.03 -11.21 -2.42
CA SER A 77 -12.89 -12.16 -1.67
C SER A 77 -12.51 -13.65 -1.75
N THR A 78 -12.44 -14.24 -2.95
CA THR A 78 -12.10 -15.67 -3.12
C THR A 78 -10.77 -15.93 -3.84
N SER A 79 -10.06 -14.90 -4.28
CA SER A 79 -8.95 -15.01 -5.24
C SER A 79 -7.80 -14.06 -4.93
N VAL A 80 -6.60 -14.40 -5.40
CA VAL A 80 -5.44 -13.49 -5.42
C VAL A 80 -5.13 -13.10 -6.85
N TYR A 81 -5.11 -11.79 -7.12
CA TYR A 81 -4.75 -11.22 -8.41
C TYR A 81 -3.33 -10.63 -8.35
N ALA A 82 -2.63 -10.61 -9.48
CA ALA A 82 -1.33 -9.98 -9.59
C ALA A 82 -1.18 -9.24 -10.92
N ILE A 83 -0.63 -8.03 -10.89
CA ILE A 83 -0.29 -7.27 -12.09
C ILE A 83 1.11 -6.69 -11.98
N MET A 84 1.86 -6.70 -13.08
CA MET A 84 3.15 -6.02 -13.15
C MET A 84 2.92 -4.54 -13.50
N LEU A 85 3.58 -3.66 -12.74
CA LEU A 85 3.50 -2.21 -12.89
C LEU A 85 4.84 -1.62 -13.30
N ASN A 86 4.79 -0.39 -13.83
CA ASN A 86 5.99 0.41 -14.16
C ASN A 86 6.51 1.24 -12.98
N VAL A 87 5.91 1.10 -11.80
CA VAL A 87 6.35 1.69 -10.53
C VAL A 87 6.80 0.61 -9.57
N ARG A 88 7.52 0.98 -8.50
CA ARG A 88 7.95 0.02 -7.47
C ARG A 88 7.29 0.36 -6.15
N GLY A 89 7.06 -0.64 -5.30
CA GLY A 89 6.65 -0.40 -3.92
C GLY A 89 7.65 0.44 -3.16
N ALA A 90 7.13 1.33 -2.30
CA ALA A 90 7.92 2.13 -1.39
C ALA A 90 8.84 1.25 -0.54
N ARG A 91 10.03 1.76 -0.19
CA ARG A 91 10.97 1.04 0.66
C ARG A 91 10.40 0.92 2.07
N SER A 92 10.53 -0.26 2.67
CA SER A 92 10.24 -0.43 4.10
C SER A 92 11.17 0.46 4.92
N VAL A 93 10.59 1.18 5.88
CA VAL A 93 11.34 2.00 6.84
C VAL A 93 11.85 1.18 8.04
N TYR A 94 11.45 -0.10 8.16
CA TYR A 94 12.04 -1.00 9.13
C TYR A 94 13.46 -1.34 8.71
N LYS A 95 14.44 -0.84 9.48
CA LYS A 95 15.81 -1.37 9.44
C LYS A 95 15.74 -2.82 9.89
N GLY A 96 15.91 -3.75 8.97
CA GLY A 96 16.14 -5.15 9.35
C GLY A 96 17.35 -5.20 10.27
N VAL A 97 17.27 -5.94 11.37
CA VAL A 97 18.46 -6.41 12.08
C VAL A 97 19.26 -7.20 11.05
N SER A 98 20.39 -6.63 10.64
CA SER A 98 21.39 -7.36 9.88
C SER A 98 21.96 -8.43 10.80
N THR A 99 21.51 -9.68 10.69
CA THR A 99 22.28 -10.82 11.21
C THR A 99 23.56 -10.91 10.37
N ALA A 100 24.61 -10.28 10.88
CA ALA A 100 25.98 -10.58 10.53
C ALA A 100 26.62 -11.17 11.79
N GLU A 101 27.21 -12.34 11.63
CA GLU A 101 27.88 -13.11 12.69
C GLU A 101 29.01 -12.32 13.35
N GLY A 102 29.26 -12.60 14.64
CA GLY A 102 30.41 -12.05 15.36
C GLY A 102 30.54 -12.52 16.81
N GLY A 103 31.16 -13.69 16.98
CA GLY A 103 32.04 -14.10 18.10
C GLY A 103 31.68 -13.75 19.55
N HIS A 104 31.45 -14.78 20.36
CA HIS A 104 31.49 -14.73 21.83
C HIS A 104 32.95 -14.76 22.33
N PRO A 105 33.45 -13.78 23.12
CA PRO A 105 34.67 -13.96 23.88
C PRO A 105 34.35 -14.69 25.19
N GLY A 106 35.17 -15.69 25.51
CA GLY A 106 35.07 -16.50 26.72
C GLY A 106 35.51 -15.80 28.00
#